data_AF-A0A1E5KZ02-F1
#
_entry.id   AF-A0A1E5KZ02-F1
#
_cell.length_a   1.000
_cell.length_b   1.000
_cell.length_c   1.000
_cell.angle_alpha   90.00
_cell.angle_beta   90.00
_cell.angle_gamma   90.00
#
_symmetry.space_group_name_H-M   'P 1'
#
loop_
_entity.id
_entity.type
_entity.pdbx_description
1 polymer ?
#
loop_
_entity_poly.entity_id
_entity_poly.type
_entity_poly.pdbx_seq_one_letter_code
_entity_poly.pdbx_strand_id
1 'polypeptide(L)'
;MKKSRVFLIVGLLVVICFAIGGKLYMNKEQEKEEKEIIEMEKVIVKQIKNTFEDVKRIEFIAEMSGVHNEKAGFWSFVVNITTPNGVRDTGNIIYKADENKITSYGPISKDFDDIITPGKTIDLVEVIFSDGSKGGL
;
A
#
# COMPACT_ATOMS: atom_id res chain seq x y z
N MET A 1 14.52 26.65 -18.93
CA MET A 1 13.53 25.54 -18.86
C MET A 1 14.28 24.21 -18.70
N LYS A 2 13.71 23.21 -17.99
CA LYS A 2 14.20 21.82 -17.80
C LYS A 2 15.18 21.50 -16.64
N LYS A 3 15.07 22.09 -15.44
CA LYS A 3 15.81 21.59 -14.25
C LYS A 3 14.97 20.72 -13.28
N SER A 4 13.63 20.78 -13.31
CA SER A 4 12.80 19.99 -12.37
C SER A 4 12.50 18.55 -12.81
N ARG A 5 12.65 18.23 -14.11
CA ARG A 5 12.37 16.87 -14.61
C ARG A 5 13.49 15.86 -14.31
N VAL A 6 14.72 16.32 -14.07
CA VAL A 6 15.87 15.44 -13.81
C VAL A 6 15.81 14.86 -12.38
N PHE A 7 15.41 15.65 -11.39
CA PHE A 7 15.29 15.17 -10.00
C PHE A 7 14.16 14.14 -9.82
N LEU A 8 13.03 14.30 -10.54
CA LEU A 8 11.93 13.33 -10.54
C LEU A 8 12.32 11.99 -11.17
N ILE A 9 13.12 12.01 -12.24
CA ILE A 9 13.59 10.78 -12.93
C ILE A 9 14.68 10.07 -12.12
N VAL A 10 15.59 10.82 -11.49
CA VAL A 10 16.67 10.25 -10.65
C VAL A 10 16.11 9.67 -9.34
N GLY A 11 15.12 10.33 -8.71
CA GLY A 11 14.43 9.77 -7.54
C GLY A 11 13.70 8.46 -7.85
N LEU A 12 13.01 8.38 -9.00
CA LEU A 12 12.31 7.17 -9.44
C LEU A 12 13.27 6.02 -9.81
N LEU A 13 14.41 6.33 -10.45
CA LEU A 13 15.43 5.33 -10.80
C LEU A 13 16.15 4.73 -9.59
N VAL A 14 16.39 5.52 -8.53
CA VAL A 14 17.01 5.00 -7.30
C VAL A 14 16.07 4.01 -6.60
N VAL A 15 14.77 4.29 -6.54
CA VAL A 15 13.76 3.36 -5.99
C VAL A 15 13.72 2.04 -6.78
N ILE A 16 13.78 2.10 -8.12
CA ILE A 16 13.79 0.90 -8.98
C ILE A 16 15.05 0.04 -8.79
N CYS A 17 16.22 0.66 -8.57
CA CYS A 17 17.47 -0.08 -8.36
C CYS A 17 17.54 -0.79 -7.00
N PHE A 18 16.85 -0.29 -5.97
CA PHE A 18 16.75 -0.97 -4.67
C PHE A 18 15.62 -2.03 -4.62
N ALA A 19 14.55 -1.86 -5.40
CA ALA A 19 13.42 -2.79 -5.44
C ALA A 19 13.74 -4.19 -6.01
N ILE A 20 14.86 -4.38 -6.73
CA ILE A 20 15.17 -5.65 -7.42
C ILE A 20 16.41 -6.34 -6.81
N GLY A 21 17.22 -5.63 -6.02
CA GLY A 21 18.56 -6.09 -5.62
C GLY A 21 18.67 -7.00 -4.38
N GLY A 22 17.60 -7.16 -3.59
CA GLY A 22 17.67 -7.85 -2.28
C GLY A 22 17.37 -9.35 -2.27
N LYS A 23 16.85 -9.92 -3.36
CA LYS A 23 16.17 -11.23 -3.35
C LYS A 23 17.08 -12.47 -3.31
N LEU A 24 18.39 -12.32 -3.07
CA LEU A 24 19.34 -13.41 -3.32
C LEU A 24 19.53 -14.42 -2.18
N TYR A 25 19.01 -14.20 -0.96
CA TYR A 25 19.06 -15.21 0.12
C TYR A 25 17.92 -15.03 1.12
N MET A 26 16.74 -15.61 0.89
CA MET A 26 15.64 -15.65 1.86
C MET A 26 15.57 -17.02 2.55
N ASN A 27 15.48 -17.02 3.88
CA ASN A 27 15.30 -18.23 4.67
C ASN A 27 13.80 -18.59 4.81
N LYS A 28 13.48 -19.80 5.31
CA LYS A 28 12.10 -20.29 5.43
C LYS A 28 11.20 -19.44 6.34
N GLU A 29 11.76 -18.73 7.31
CA GLU A 29 11.01 -17.87 8.22
C GLU A 29 10.57 -16.59 7.51
N GLN A 30 11.46 -15.97 6.73
CA GLN A 30 11.16 -14.82 5.89
C GLN A 30 10.11 -15.16 4.82
N GLU A 31 10.19 -16.33 4.19
CA GLU A 31 9.14 -16.77 3.24
C GLU A 31 7.76 -16.89 3.89
N LYS A 32 7.71 -17.26 5.17
CA LYS A 32 6.45 -17.37 5.91
C LYS A 32 5.91 -15.99 6.24
N GLU A 33 6.78 -15.09 6.70
CA GLU A 33 6.45 -13.69 7.01
C GLU A 33 5.93 -12.97 5.76
N GLU A 34 6.60 -13.11 4.61
CA GLU A 34 6.13 -12.53 3.35
C GLU A 34 4.75 -13.06 2.96
N LYS A 35 4.50 -14.37 3.07
CA LYS A 35 3.18 -14.94 2.79
C LYS A 35 2.11 -14.37 3.71
N GLU A 36 2.42 -14.20 5.00
CA GLU A 36 1.50 -13.62 5.98
C GLU A 36 1.19 -12.15 5.64
N ILE A 37 2.21 -11.38 5.25
CA ILE A 37 2.04 -9.99 4.79
C ILE A 37 1.10 -9.96 3.57
N ILE A 38 1.33 -10.79 2.55
CA ILE A 38 0.49 -10.80 1.34
C ILE A 38 -0.96 -11.21 1.63
N GLU A 39 -1.19 -12.17 2.51
CA GLU A 39 -2.56 -12.50 2.94
C GLU A 39 -3.22 -11.34 3.69
N MET A 40 -2.45 -10.63 4.52
CA MET A 40 -2.94 -9.45 5.21
C MET A 40 -3.24 -8.31 4.22
N GLU A 41 -2.40 -8.06 3.23
CA GLU A 41 -2.64 -7.05 2.18
C GLU A 41 -3.98 -7.28 1.47
N LYS A 42 -4.36 -8.55 1.19
CA LYS A 42 -5.68 -8.88 0.64
C LYS A 42 -6.82 -8.51 1.59
N VAL A 43 -6.64 -8.68 2.90
CA VAL A 43 -7.61 -8.24 3.92
C VAL A 43 -7.69 -6.72 3.92
N ILE A 44 -6.54 -6.03 3.92
CA ILE A 44 -6.48 -4.56 3.90
C ILE A 44 -7.14 -3.99 2.66
N VAL A 45 -6.95 -4.57 1.47
CA VAL A 45 -7.64 -4.13 0.25
C VAL A 45 -9.16 -4.15 0.45
N LYS A 46 -9.70 -5.23 1.03
CA LYS A 46 -11.15 -5.31 1.31
C LYS A 46 -11.59 -4.22 2.28
N GLN A 47 -10.79 -3.93 3.30
CA GLN A 47 -11.10 -2.87 4.25
C GLN A 47 -11.02 -1.49 3.61
N ILE A 48 -10.01 -1.22 2.77
CA ILE A 48 -9.90 0.03 1.99
C ILE A 48 -11.15 0.19 1.10
N LYS A 49 -11.56 -0.85 0.36
CA LYS A 49 -12.79 -0.82 -0.45
C LYS A 49 -14.06 -0.54 0.36
N ASN A 50 -14.12 -1.03 1.61
CA ASN A 50 -15.26 -0.81 2.49
C ASN A 50 -15.22 0.54 3.23
N THR A 51 -14.08 1.23 3.22
CA THR A 51 -13.86 2.49 3.96
C THR A 51 -13.88 3.69 3.02
N PHE A 52 -13.41 3.53 1.79
CA PHE A 52 -13.32 4.60 0.81
C PHE A 52 -14.10 4.28 -0.46
N GLU A 53 -14.82 5.27 -0.97
CA GLU A 53 -15.40 5.24 -2.32
C GLU A 53 -14.37 5.64 -3.38
N ASP A 54 -14.69 5.36 -4.64
CA ASP A 54 -13.90 5.75 -5.81
C ASP A 54 -12.41 5.37 -5.73
N VAL A 55 -12.13 4.15 -5.28
CA VAL A 55 -10.79 3.56 -5.35
C VAL A 55 -10.66 2.78 -6.65
N LYS A 56 -9.67 3.13 -7.49
CA LYS A 56 -9.38 2.40 -8.74
C LYS A 56 -8.20 1.46 -8.59
N ARG A 57 -7.14 1.90 -7.90
CA ARG A 57 -5.92 1.11 -7.71
C ARG A 57 -5.33 1.30 -6.32
N ILE A 58 -4.80 0.21 -5.75
CA ILE A 58 -4.00 0.19 -4.54
C ILE A 58 -2.63 -0.41 -4.88
N GLU A 59 -1.56 0.24 -4.43
CA GLU A 59 -0.19 -0.27 -4.55
C GLU A 59 0.51 -0.19 -3.20
N PHE A 60 0.90 -1.34 -2.66
CA PHE A 60 1.62 -1.46 -1.41
C PHE A 60 3.11 -1.13 -1.60
N ILE A 61 3.67 -0.29 -0.73
CA ILE A 61 5.09 0.05 -0.75
C ILE A 61 5.85 -0.95 0.10
N ALA A 62 6.57 -1.88 -0.54
CA ALA A 62 7.18 -3.04 0.11
C ALA A 62 8.07 -2.69 1.31
N GLU A 63 8.94 -1.69 1.19
CA GLU A 63 9.89 -1.32 2.23
C GLU A 63 9.24 -0.63 3.44
N MET A 64 7.96 -0.27 3.35
CA MET A 64 7.22 0.50 4.35
C MET A 64 5.90 -0.16 4.75
N SER A 65 5.65 -1.40 4.30
CA SER A 65 4.39 -2.12 4.51
C SER A 65 4.59 -3.39 5.32
N GLY A 66 3.54 -3.84 6.01
CA GLY A 66 3.56 -5.12 6.74
C GLY A 66 4.15 -5.03 8.14
N VAL A 67 4.26 -3.83 8.73
CA VAL A 67 4.73 -3.69 10.12
C VAL A 67 3.64 -4.20 11.07
N HIS A 68 3.92 -5.30 11.77
CA HIS A 68 3.00 -5.92 12.73
C HIS A 68 3.45 -5.69 14.17
N ASN A 69 2.56 -5.13 14.98
CA ASN A 69 2.69 -5.11 16.43
C ASN A 69 1.82 -6.20 17.04
N GLU A 70 2.38 -7.40 17.21
CA GLU A 70 1.67 -8.57 17.74
C GLU A 70 1.01 -8.31 19.10
N LYS A 71 1.67 -7.57 19.99
CA LYS A 71 1.15 -7.29 21.34
C LYS A 71 -0.10 -6.43 21.33
N ALA A 72 -0.17 -5.49 20.39
CA ALA A 72 -1.29 -4.56 20.27
C ALA A 72 -2.29 -4.96 19.17
N GLY A 73 -1.96 -5.98 18.36
CA GLY A 73 -2.79 -6.48 17.27
C GLY A 73 -2.90 -5.52 16.08
N PHE A 74 -1.97 -4.58 15.94
CA PHE A 74 -2.00 -3.58 14.86
C PHE A 74 -1.08 -3.96 13.72
N TRP A 75 -1.55 -3.71 12.51
CA TRP A 75 -0.78 -3.71 11.29
C TRP A 75 -0.73 -2.30 10.69
N SER A 76 0.43 -1.93 10.14
CA SER A 76 0.63 -0.68 9.40
C SER A 76 1.03 -1.00 7.96
N PHE A 77 0.34 -0.38 7.01
CA PHE A 77 0.61 -0.52 5.59
C PHE A 77 0.70 0.85 4.92
N VAL A 78 1.75 1.06 4.14
CA VAL A 78 1.89 2.26 3.32
C VAL A 78 1.43 1.94 1.90
N VAL A 79 0.43 2.69 1.45
CA VAL A 79 -0.23 2.45 0.17
C VAL A 79 -0.26 3.70 -0.67
N ASN A 80 -0.12 3.51 -1.98
CA ASN A 80 -0.60 4.46 -2.96
C ASN A 80 -2.04 4.12 -3.33
N ILE A 81 -2.94 5.10 -3.23
CA ILE A 81 -4.31 4.98 -3.72
C ILE A 81 -4.43 5.84 -4.97
N THR A 82 -5.03 5.28 -6.03
CA THR A 82 -5.36 6.02 -7.26
C THR A 82 -6.88 6.00 -7.46
N THR A 83 -7.45 7.17 -7.75
CA THR A 83 -8.88 7.34 -8.04
C THR A 83 -9.20 7.06 -9.52
N PRO A 84 -10.48 6.88 -9.90
CA PRO A 84 -10.90 6.74 -11.29
C PRO A 84 -10.36 7.82 -12.23
N ASN A 85 -10.25 9.05 -11.74
CA ASN A 85 -9.75 10.21 -12.49
C ASN A 85 -8.22 10.24 -12.64
N GLY A 86 -7.52 9.25 -12.09
CA GLY A 86 -6.06 9.12 -12.19
C GLY A 86 -5.28 9.95 -11.16
N VAL A 87 -5.97 10.57 -10.20
CA VAL A 87 -5.32 11.23 -9.07
C VAL A 87 -4.77 10.16 -8.13
N ARG A 88 -3.51 10.30 -7.72
CA ARG A 88 -2.81 9.32 -6.89
C ARG A 88 -2.14 10.02 -5.72
N ASP A 89 -2.25 9.42 -4.53
CA ASP A 89 -1.47 9.86 -3.38
C ASP A 89 -1.10 8.73 -2.40
N THR A 90 -0.18 9.00 -1.47
CA THR A 90 0.37 8.03 -0.52
C THR A 90 -0.11 8.27 0.91
N GLY A 91 -0.60 7.19 1.53
CA GLY A 91 -1.05 7.24 2.92
C GLY A 91 -0.62 6.01 3.71
N ASN A 92 -0.70 6.15 5.03
CA ASN A 92 -0.54 5.03 5.94
C ASN A 92 -1.91 4.54 6.40
N ILE A 93 -2.08 3.23 6.45
CA ILE A 93 -3.29 2.54 6.90
C ILE A 93 -2.95 1.74 8.16
N ILE A 94 -3.62 2.06 9.26
CA ILE A 94 -3.54 1.31 10.51
C ILE A 94 -4.77 0.41 10.63
N TYR A 95 -4.52 -0.88 10.63
CA TYR A 95 -5.53 -1.92 10.76
C TYR A 95 -5.36 -2.64 12.09
N LYS A 96 -6.48 -2.96 12.75
CA LYS A 96 -6.47 -3.72 13.98
C LYS A 96 -7.13 -5.08 13.75
N ALA A 97 -6.36 -6.15 13.93
CA ALA A 97 -6.72 -7.49 13.49
C ALA A 97 -7.87 -8.13 14.29
N ASP A 98 -7.91 -7.88 15.60
CA ASP A 98 -8.99 -8.35 16.50
C ASP A 98 -10.35 -7.70 16.20
N GLU A 99 -10.33 -6.46 15.71
CA GLU A 99 -11.52 -5.69 15.33
C GLU A 99 -11.88 -5.81 13.84
N ASN A 100 -10.99 -6.40 13.03
CA ASN A 100 -11.11 -6.54 11.58
C ASN A 100 -11.53 -5.22 10.88
N LYS A 101 -10.86 -4.11 11.23
CA LYS A 101 -11.17 -2.79 10.67
C LYS A 101 -9.95 -1.87 10.57
N ILE A 102 -10.03 -0.89 9.68
CA ILE A 102 -9.10 0.25 9.68
C ILE A 102 -9.49 1.15 10.87
N THR A 103 -8.55 1.34 11.80
CA THR A 103 -8.76 2.18 13.00
C THR A 103 -8.23 3.59 12.81
N SER A 104 -7.27 3.77 11.91
CA SER A 104 -6.71 5.08 11.57
C SER A 104 -6.10 5.01 10.17
N TYR A 105 -6.15 6.13 9.47
CA TYR A 105 -5.41 6.36 8.24
C TYR A 105 -4.92 7.81 8.26
N GLY A 106 -3.92 8.12 7.46
CA GLY A 106 -3.49 9.49 7.31
C GLY A 106 -2.43 9.71 6.25
N PRO A 107 -2.18 10.99 5.93
CA PRO A 107 -1.26 11.39 4.89
C PRO A 107 0.18 11.05 5.25
N ILE A 108 0.88 10.37 4.34
CA ILE A 108 2.34 10.45 4.27
C ILE A 108 2.74 11.62 3.37
N SER A 109 1.92 11.89 2.35
CA SER A 109 1.97 13.07 1.50
C SER A 109 0.72 13.94 1.71
N LYS A 110 0.86 15.23 1.39
CA LYS A 110 -0.04 16.29 1.87
C LYS A 110 -1.52 16.10 1.50
N ASP A 111 -1.82 15.48 0.38
CA ASP A 111 -3.14 15.55 -0.26
C ASP A 111 -3.93 14.23 -0.11
N PHE A 112 -3.45 13.27 0.69
CA PHE A 112 -4.05 11.94 0.80
C PHE A 112 -5.50 12.00 1.30
N ASP A 113 -5.74 12.83 2.33
CA ASP A 113 -7.07 13.04 2.89
C ASP A 113 -8.00 13.81 1.93
N ASP A 114 -7.45 14.53 0.95
CA ASP A 114 -8.22 15.27 -0.05
C ASP A 114 -8.69 14.35 -1.19
N ILE A 115 -8.04 13.20 -1.41
CA ILE A 115 -8.36 12.27 -2.50
C ILE A 115 -9.21 11.09 -2.06
N ILE A 116 -9.22 10.75 -0.78
CA ILE A 116 -10.04 9.67 -0.22
C ILE A 116 -11.32 10.24 0.37
N THR A 117 -12.45 9.65 0.01
CA THR A 117 -13.75 10.03 0.56
C THR A 117 -14.35 8.82 1.29
N PRO A 118 -14.91 8.98 2.51
CA PRO A 118 -15.57 7.89 3.20
C PRO A 118 -16.71 7.32 2.36
N GLY A 119 -16.72 6.00 2.16
CA GLY A 119 -17.72 5.34 1.33
C GLY A 119 -17.32 3.92 0.99
N LYS A 120 -18.00 3.32 0.01
CA LYS A 120 -17.71 1.95 -0.42
C LYS A 120 -17.45 1.88 -1.92
N THR A 121 -16.27 1.42 -2.29
CA THR A 121 -15.94 1.09 -3.67
C THR A 121 -16.59 -0.25 -4.07
N ILE A 122 -17.49 -0.20 -5.04
CA ILE A 122 -18.17 -1.39 -5.58
C ILE A 122 -17.37 -2.03 -6.72
N ASP A 123 -16.69 -1.20 -7.51
CA ASP A 123 -15.93 -1.64 -8.67
C ASP A 123 -14.72 -2.50 -8.27
N LEU A 124 -14.19 -3.21 -9.28
CA LEU A 124 -12.95 -3.96 -9.16
C LEU A 124 -11.78 -2.99 -8.93
N VAL A 125 -10.98 -3.24 -7.89
CA VAL A 125 -9.78 -2.47 -7.59
C VAL A 125 -8.57 -3.23 -8.10
N GLU A 126 -7.74 -2.55 -8.90
CA GLU A 126 -6.43 -3.07 -9.31
C GLU A 126 -5.47 -3.04 -8.11
N VAL A 127 -4.76 -4.13 -7.87
CA VAL A 127 -3.84 -4.23 -6.73
C VAL A 127 -2.44 -4.60 -7.20
N ILE A 128 -1.45 -3.91 -6.65
CA ILE A 128 -0.04 -4.28 -6.71
C ILE A 128 0.40 -4.56 -5.27
N PHE A 129 0.71 -5.81 -4.97
CA PHE A 129 1.14 -6.27 -3.65
C PHE A 129 2.63 -5.97 -3.42
N SER A 130 3.08 -6.02 -2.16
CA SER A 130 4.47 -5.71 -1.81
C SER A 130 5.49 -6.68 -2.43
N ASP A 131 5.10 -7.91 -2.78
CA ASP A 131 5.93 -8.87 -3.50
C ASP A 131 6.01 -8.59 -5.03
N GLY A 132 5.32 -7.55 -5.50
CA GLY A 132 5.21 -7.16 -6.90
C GLY A 132 4.17 -7.94 -7.70
N SER A 133 3.45 -8.88 -7.07
CA SER A 133 2.34 -9.57 -7.71
C SER A 133 1.16 -8.62 -7.94
N LYS A 134 0.31 -8.97 -8.91
CA LYS A 134 -0.84 -8.16 -9.33
C LYS A 134 -2.12 -8.93 -9.15
N GLY A 135 -3.17 -8.23 -8.72
CA GLY A 135 -4.50 -8.81 -8.54
C GLY A 135 -5.61 -7.81 -8.86
N GLY A 136 -6.85 -8.33 -8.87
CA GLY A 136 -8.07 -7.53 -8.87
C GLY A 136 -8.95 -8.01 -7.72
N LEU A 137 -9.41 -7.09 -6.86
CA LEU A 137 -10.22 -7.39 -5.68
C LEU A 137 -11.45 -6.49 -5.56
#